data_AF-A0A3L7Q270-F1
#
_entry.id   AF-A0A3L7Q270-F1
#
_cell.length_a   1.000
_cell.length_b   1.000
_cell.length_c   1.000
_cell.angle_alpha   90.00
_cell.angle_beta   90.00
_cell.angle_gamma   90.00
#
_symmetry.space_group_name_H-M   'P 1'
#
loop_
_entity.id
_entity.type
_entity.pdbx_description
1 polymer ?
#
loop_
_entity_poly.entity_id
_entity_poly.type
_entity_poly.pdbx_seq_one_letter_code
_entity_poly.pdbx_strand_id
1 'polypeptide(L)'
;TLVAARAKAGLLDAEAKLAAAAAEALPTAEKAVADARAAFGQAEQSVAEPGEAFTPLVGARWTPTRFANSSGDDPAVPFPTTSTGRRSALAAWITAPGNPLTARVAANHLWARHMGRALVPTVFDFGRKGTPPDHPELLDWLASELVEGSVPGPHRHAWSMKRLHRLIVTSAAYRLQSSTAGNAEGVRLDPDNRTWWRREPIRLESEAVRDSILALAGTLDARIGGAPVPAAEQPASTRRSLYFQHTDPDRNPFLTTFDGAGVKECYERERSIVPQQALALANAGFVHDAAARIAARIAPATPPVDEAAFIDRAFRTVLARPASAVESEACVAALAQWRSLEPAPADGAVEPARIHLVWALLNHTDFVTLR
;
A
#
# COMPACT_ATOMS: atom_id res chain seq x y z
N THR A 1 -23.10 -25.77 -19.97
CA THR A 1 -23.30 -24.94 -18.75
C THR A 1 -23.57 -23.46 -19.04
N LEU A 2 -22.75 -22.75 -19.85
CA LEU A 2 -22.99 -21.33 -20.17
C LEU A 2 -24.33 -21.08 -20.92
N VAL A 3 -24.69 -21.96 -21.85
CA VAL A 3 -25.95 -21.89 -22.61
C VAL A 3 -27.17 -22.02 -21.68
N ALA A 4 -27.16 -22.99 -20.76
CA ALA A 4 -28.20 -23.14 -19.74
C ALA A 4 -28.27 -21.95 -18.78
N ALA A 5 -27.13 -21.38 -18.37
CA ALA A 5 -27.11 -20.18 -17.53
C ALA A 5 -27.71 -18.95 -18.24
N ARG A 6 -27.45 -18.77 -19.55
CA ARG A 6 -28.07 -17.72 -20.36
C ARG A 6 -29.58 -17.93 -20.54
N ALA A 7 -29.99 -19.17 -20.82
CA ALA A 7 -31.41 -19.52 -20.95
C ALA A 7 -32.16 -19.32 -19.62
N LYS A 8 -31.53 -19.65 -18.48
CA LYS A 8 -32.07 -19.38 -17.14
C LYS A 8 -32.22 -17.89 -16.87
N ALA A 9 -31.24 -17.08 -17.24
CA ALA A 9 -31.33 -15.63 -17.11
C ALA A 9 -32.48 -15.05 -17.97
N GLY A 10 -32.65 -15.57 -19.20
CA GLY A 10 -33.77 -15.20 -20.07
C GLY A 10 -35.15 -15.58 -19.49
N LEU A 11 -35.26 -16.74 -18.85
CA LEU A 11 -36.48 -17.15 -18.13
C LEU A 11 -36.79 -16.21 -16.97
N LEU A 12 -35.80 -15.90 -16.13
CA LEU A 12 -35.98 -14.98 -15.00
C LEU A 12 -36.38 -13.57 -15.46
N ASP A 13 -35.82 -13.10 -16.57
CA ASP A 13 -36.19 -11.81 -17.17
C ASP A 13 -37.64 -11.81 -17.73
N ALA A 14 -38.06 -12.93 -18.33
CA ALA A 14 -39.45 -13.11 -18.77
C ALA A 14 -40.43 -13.18 -17.59
N GLU A 15 -40.08 -13.88 -16.50
CA GLU A 15 -40.88 -13.97 -15.27
C GLU A 15 -40.99 -12.58 -14.58
N ALA A 16 -39.90 -11.80 -14.56
CA ALA A 16 -39.93 -10.44 -14.06
C ALA A 16 -40.83 -9.52 -14.89
N LYS A 17 -40.80 -9.65 -16.22
CA LYS A 17 -41.69 -8.90 -17.13
C LYS A 17 -43.15 -9.30 -16.97
N LEU A 18 -43.45 -10.57 -16.73
CA LEU A 18 -44.80 -11.04 -16.42
C LEU A 18 -45.31 -10.46 -15.09
N ALA A 19 -44.46 -10.43 -14.05
CA ALA A 19 -44.81 -9.85 -12.76
C ALA A 19 -45.07 -8.32 -12.83
N ALA A 20 -44.51 -7.64 -13.82
CA ALA A 20 -44.68 -6.21 -14.06
C ALA A 20 -45.69 -5.88 -15.19
N ALA A 21 -46.35 -6.87 -15.80
CA ALA A 21 -47.21 -6.66 -16.95
C ALA A 21 -48.58 -6.09 -16.57
N ALA A 22 -49.05 -5.10 -17.33
CA ALA A 22 -50.42 -4.61 -17.26
C ALA A 22 -51.41 -5.66 -17.80
N ALA A 23 -52.69 -5.57 -17.41
CA ALA A 23 -53.72 -6.59 -17.72
C ALA A 23 -53.84 -6.93 -19.23
N GLU A 24 -53.61 -5.93 -20.09
CA GLU A 24 -53.69 -6.06 -21.55
C GLU A 24 -52.49 -6.82 -22.16
N ALA A 25 -51.36 -6.86 -21.46
CA ALA A 25 -50.12 -7.49 -21.91
C ALA A 25 -49.88 -8.89 -21.32
N LEU A 26 -50.71 -9.32 -20.34
CA LEU A 26 -50.64 -10.63 -19.68
C LEU A 26 -50.51 -11.81 -20.66
N PRO A 27 -51.36 -11.95 -21.72
CA PRO A 27 -51.29 -13.11 -22.61
C PRO A 27 -49.96 -13.18 -23.38
N THR A 28 -49.38 -12.03 -23.68
CA THR A 28 -48.10 -11.95 -24.40
C THR A 28 -46.93 -12.27 -23.47
N ALA A 29 -46.99 -11.79 -22.22
CA ALA A 29 -45.98 -12.08 -21.21
C ALA A 29 -46.00 -13.55 -20.77
N GLU A 30 -47.18 -14.17 -20.63
CA GLU A 30 -47.33 -15.60 -20.33
C GLU A 30 -46.72 -16.47 -21.44
N LYS A 31 -46.97 -16.12 -22.71
CA LYS A 31 -46.35 -16.80 -23.84
C LYS A 31 -44.83 -16.68 -23.83
N ALA A 32 -44.29 -15.49 -23.53
CA ALA A 32 -42.86 -15.27 -23.45
C ALA A 32 -42.20 -16.10 -22.34
N VAL A 33 -42.87 -16.27 -21.19
CA VAL A 33 -42.40 -17.16 -20.10
C VAL A 33 -42.44 -18.62 -20.54
N ALA A 34 -43.50 -19.06 -21.23
CA ALA A 34 -43.61 -20.42 -21.73
C ALA A 34 -42.48 -20.76 -22.74
N ASP A 35 -42.23 -19.86 -23.69
CA ASP A 35 -41.16 -20.00 -24.67
C ASP A 35 -39.77 -20.01 -23.99
N ALA A 36 -39.53 -19.11 -23.04
CA ALA A 36 -38.28 -19.06 -22.29
C ALA A 36 -38.07 -20.30 -21.40
N ARG A 37 -39.15 -20.85 -20.82
CA ARG A 37 -39.11 -22.08 -20.03
C ARG A 37 -38.81 -23.31 -20.90
N ALA A 38 -39.38 -23.38 -22.10
CA ALA A 38 -39.05 -24.43 -23.08
C ALA A 38 -37.59 -24.36 -23.53
N ALA A 39 -37.09 -23.16 -23.82
CA ALA A 39 -35.69 -22.92 -24.17
C ALA A 39 -34.73 -23.30 -23.03
N PHE A 40 -35.10 -22.99 -21.78
CA PHE A 40 -34.34 -23.41 -20.61
C PHE A 40 -34.30 -24.93 -20.45
N GLY A 41 -35.44 -25.61 -20.61
CA GLY A 41 -35.52 -27.08 -20.54
C GLY A 41 -34.65 -27.79 -21.59
N GLN A 42 -34.66 -27.29 -22.84
CA GLN A 42 -33.78 -27.80 -23.90
C GLN A 42 -32.30 -27.54 -23.58
N ALA A 43 -31.98 -26.37 -23.03
CA ALA A 43 -30.62 -26.04 -22.65
C ALA A 43 -30.12 -26.90 -21.47
N GLU A 44 -30.99 -27.29 -20.53
CA GLU A 44 -30.64 -28.23 -19.45
C GLU A 44 -30.43 -29.66 -19.94
N GLN A 45 -31.30 -30.17 -20.84
CA GLN A 45 -31.09 -31.49 -21.45
C GLN A 45 -29.76 -31.56 -22.22
N SER A 46 -29.42 -30.49 -22.94
CA SER A 46 -28.14 -30.37 -23.65
C SER A 46 -26.92 -30.31 -22.72
N VAL A 47 -27.11 -30.02 -21.42
CA VAL A 47 -26.05 -30.10 -20.39
C VAL A 47 -25.93 -31.52 -19.83
N ALA A 48 -27.03 -32.26 -19.74
CA ALA A 48 -27.07 -33.64 -19.26
C ALA A 48 -26.49 -34.63 -20.28
N GLU A 49 -26.69 -34.37 -21.58
CA GLU A 49 -26.12 -35.14 -22.70
C GLU A 49 -25.17 -34.26 -23.54
N PRO A 50 -23.98 -33.95 -23.00
CA PRO A 50 -23.02 -33.15 -23.73
C PRO A 50 -22.51 -33.93 -24.96
N GLY A 51 -22.95 -33.55 -26.16
CA GLY A 51 -22.46 -34.13 -27.42
C GLY A 51 -20.94 -33.97 -27.61
N GLU A 52 -20.42 -34.46 -28.73
CA GLU A 52 -18.97 -34.60 -28.99
C GLU A 52 -18.16 -33.28 -28.91
N ALA A 53 -18.81 -32.12 -29.08
CA ALA A 53 -18.17 -30.80 -28.99
C ALA A 53 -18.02 -30.27 -27.54
N PHE A 54 -18.42 -31.03 -26.52
CA PHE A 54 -18.34 -30.62 -25.13
C PHE A 54 -16.93 -30.82 -24.54
N THR A 55 -16.31 -29.72 -24.14
CA THR A 55 -15.12 -29.78 -23.27
C THR A 55 -15.59 -29.73 -21.82
N PRO A 56 -15.47 -30.83 -21.04
CA PRO A 56 -15.80 -30.78 -19.61
C PRO A 56 -14.95 -29.73 -18.91
N LEU A 57 -15.57 -29.00 -17.98
CA LEU A 57 -14.82 -28.22 -17.00
C LEU A 57 -14.06 -29.21 -16.13
N VAL A 58 -12.85 -29.56 -16.55
CA VAL A 58 -11.90 -30.28 -15.70
C VAL A 58 -11.70 -29.37 -14.48
N GLY A 59 -12.29 -29.75 -13.35
CA GLY A 59 -12.01 -29.12 -12.06
C GLY A 59 -10.50 -29.10 -11.85
N ALA A 60 -10.00 -28.26 -10.94
CA ALA A 60 -8.59 -28.34 -10.57
C ALA A 60 -8.30 -29.81 -10.21
N ARG A 61 -7.47 -30.51 -11.01
CA ARG A 61 -6.93 -31.80 -10.59
C ARG A 61 -6.28 -31.50 -9.26
N TRP A 62 -6.80 -32.12 -8.20
CA TRP A 62 -6.18 -32.06 -6.89
C TRP A 62 -4.69 -32.36 -7.11
N THR A 63 -3.83 -31.38 -6.85
CA THR A 63 -2.40 -31.67 -6.78
C THR A 63 -2.28 -32.52 -5.54
N PRO A 64 -1.86 -33.80 -5.65
CA PRO A 64 -1.68 -34.63 -4.48
C PRO A 64 -0.48 -34.08 -3.72
N THR A 65 -0.70 -33.08 -2.88
CA THR A 65 0.25 -32.66 -1.87
C THR A 65 0.32 -33.80 -0.86
N ARG A 66 1.48 -34.43 -0.72
CA ARG A 66 1.73 -35.50 0.26
C ARG A 66 1.77 -34.92 1.69
N PHE A 67 0.68 -34.30 2.16
CA PHE A 67 0.60 -33.78 3.54
C PHE A 67 0.56 -34.89 4.60
N ALA A 68 0.37 -36.15 4.20
CA ALA A 68 0.24 -37.25 5.15
C ALA A 68 1.58 -37.92 5.53
N ASN A 69 2.63 -37.85 4.69
CA ASN A 69 3.97 -38.42 4.94
C ASN A 69 4.87 -38.20 3.71
N SER A 70 5.82 -37.26 3.73
CA SER A 70 7.15 -37.47 3.09
C SER A 70 8.09 -36.30 3.31
N SER A 71 9.28 -36.62 3.81
CA SER A 71 10.51 -35.81 3.78
C SER A 71 11.13 -35.70 2.36
N GLY A 72 10.32 -35.81 1.30
CA GLY A 72 10.77 -35.74 -0.09
C GLY A 72 10.03 -34.64 -0.84
N ASP A 73 10.72 -33.97 -1.77
CA ASP A 73 10.15 -32.92 -2.60
C ASP A 73 9.00 -33.43 -3.47
N ASP A 74 7.99 -32.58 -3.69
CA ASP A 74 6.88 -32.89 -4.59
C ASP A 74 7.41 -33.14 -6.02
N PRO A 75 6.85 -34.12 -6.75
CA PRO A 75 7.25 -34.37 -8.13
C PRO A 75 6.99 -33.12 -8.97
N ALA A 76 8.00 -32.68 -9.73
CA ALA A 76 7.88 -31.54 -10.61
C ALA A 76 6.70 -31.74 -11.58
N VAL A 77 5.65 -30.94 -11.43
CA VAL A 77 4.54 -30.93 -12.38
C VAL A 77 4.98 -30.08 -13.57
N PRO A 78 5.17 -30.66 -14.78
CA PRO A 78 5.57 -29.87 -15.93
C PRO A 78 4.45 -28.88 -16.27
N PHE A 79 4.78 -27.59 -16.34
CA PHE A 79 3.85 -26.59 -16.84
C PHE A 79 3.56 -26.90 -18.32
N PRO A 80 2.29 -27.01 -18.73
CA PRO A 80 1.95 -27.19 -20.14
C PRO A 80 2.56 -26.06 -20.98
N THR A 81 3.09 -26.40 -22.16
CA THR A 81 3.61 -25.41 -23.12
C THR A 81 2.49 -24.51 -23.66
N THR A 82 1.25 -24.97 -23.59
CA THR A 82 0.05 -24.26 -24.08
C THR A 82 -0.85 -23.89 -22.91
N SER A 83 -1.19 -22.60 -22.79
CA SER A 83 -2.10 -22.11 -21.75
C SER A 83 -3.55 -22.49 -22.09
N THR A 84 -4.33 -22.88 -21.07
CA THR A 84 -5.77 -23.13 -21.21
C THR A 84 -6.59 -21.84 -21.37
N GLY A 85 -5.97 -20.66 -21.24
CA GLY A 85 -6.66 -19.36 -21.28
C GLY A 85 -7.53 -19.05 -20.04
N ARG A 86 -7.76 -20.02 -19.15
CA ARG A 86 -8.64 -19.88 -17.97
C ARG A 86 -8.22 -18.74 -17.03
N ARG A 87 -6.92 -18.58 -16.77
CA ARG A 87 -6.39 -17.48 -15.94
C ARG A 87 -6.62 -16.12 -16.60
N SER A 88 -6.44 -16.02 -17.92
CA SER A 88 -6.68 -14.79 -18.68
C SER A 88 -8.17 -14.43 -18.70
N ALA A 89 -9.05 -15.41 -18.90
CA ALA A 89 -10.50 -15.22 -18.84
C ALA A 89 -10.97 -14.75 -17.46
N LEU A 90 -10.42 -15.34 -16.39
CA LEU A 90 -10.69 -14.90 -15.01
C LEU A 90 -10.20 -13.47 -14.78
N ALA A 91 -8.98 -13.12 -15.22
CA ALA A 91 -8.45 -11.77 -15.09
C ALA A 91 -9.30 -10.73 -15.85
N ALA A 92 -9.76 -11.07 -17.07
CA ALA A 92 -10.65 -10.22 -17.85
C ALA A 92 -12.01 -10.04 -17.17
N TRP A 93 -12.56 -11.08 -16.53
CA TRP A 93 -13.79 -10.98 -15.75
C TRP A 93 -13.63 -10.13 -14.47
N ILE A 94 -12.53 -10.31 -13.74
CA ILE A 94 -12.20 -9.53 -12.54
C ILE A 94 -12.10 -8.04 -12.87
N THR A 95 -11.45 -7.70 -13.99
CA THR A 95 -11.18 -6.32 -14.41
C THR A 95 -12.24 -5.74 -15.36
N ALA A 96 -13.34 -6.47 -15.60
CA ALA A 96 -14.41 -6.02 -16.47
C ALA A 96 -15.08 -4.75 -15.92
N PRO A 97 -15.43 -3.76 -16.76
CA PRO A 97 -16.12 -2.54 -16.31
C PRO A 97 -17.45 -2.80 -15.59
N GLY A 98 -18.13 -3.90 -15.93
CA GLY A 98 -19.36 -4.33 -15.25
C GLY A 98 -19.15 -4.94 -13.85
N ASN A 99 -17.89 -5.12 -13.41
CA ASN A 99 -17.55 -5.59 -12.07
C ASN A 99 -16.94 -4.42 -11.25
N PRO A 100 -17.76 -3.67 -10.49
CA PRO A 100 -17.29 -2.50 -9.75
C PRO A 100 -16.44 -2.87 -8.52
N LEU A 101 -16.53 -4.12 -8.03
CA LEU A 101 -15.96 -4.52 -6.76
C LEU A 101 -14.43 -4.39 -6.77
N THR A 102 -13.77 -4.88 -7.83
CA THR A 102 -12.31 -4.86 -7.93
C THR A 102 -11.76 -3.44 -7.93
N ALA A 103 -12.39 -2.54 -8.68
CA ALA A 103 -11.95 -1.14 -8.75
C ALA A 103 -12.15 -0.43 -7.39
N ARG A 104 -13.29 -0.65 -6.72
CA ARG A 104 -13.56 -0.10 -5.39
C ARG A 104 -12.58 -0.61 -4.34
N VAL A 105 -12.30 -1.91 -4.32
CA VAL A 105 -11.32 -2.51 -3.42
C VAL A 105 -9.93 -1.90 -3.66
N ALA A 106 -9.49 -1.85 -4.92
CA ALA A 106 -8.20 -1.26 -5.27
C ALA A 106 -8.11 0.22 -4.88
N ALA A 107 -9.13 1.02 -5.18
CA ALA A 107 -9.18 2.44 -4.80
C ALA A 107 -9.14 2.62 -3.27
N ASN A 108 -9.87 1.80 -2.51
CA ASN A 108 -9.87 1.83 -1.05
C ASN A 108 -8.48 1.54 -0.45
N HIS A 109 -7.77 0.53 -0.96
CA HIS A 109 -6.39 0.23 -0.53
C HIS A 109 -5.40 1.33 -0.90
N LEU A 110 -5.52 1.89 -2.11
CA LEU A 110 -4.65 2.99 -2.56
C LEU A 110 -4.87 4.25 -1.72
N TRP A 111 -6.13 4.56 -1.39
CA TRP A 111 -6.49 5.63 -0.46
C TRP A 111 -5.89 5.39 0.92
N ALA A 112 -6.11 4.21 1.50
CA ALA A 112 -5.64 3.88 2.85
C ALA A 112 -4.12 4.05 3.01
N ARG A 113 -3.33 3.66 2.00
CA ARG A 113 -1.86 3.81 2.02
C ARG A 113 -1.40 5.27 2.05
N HIS A 114 -2.16 6.18 1.43
CA HIS A 114 -1.80 7.60 1.36
C HIS A 114 -2.40 8.43 2.50
N MET A 115 -3.61 8.07 2.93
CA MET A 115 -4.40 8.83 3.89
C MET A 115 -4.37 8.22 5.30
N GLY A 116 -3.74 7.05 5.47
CA GLY A 116 -3.55 6.41 6.77
C GLY A 116 -4.71 5.54 7.24
N ARG A 117 -5.92 5.80 6.72
CA ARG A 117 -7.16 5.07 6.99
C ARG A 117 -7.95 4.86 5.70
N ALA A 118 -8.60 3.70 5.57
CA ALA A 118 -9.43 3.37 4.43
C ALA A 118 -10.79 4.09 4.46
N LEU A 119 -11.41 4.30 3.29
CA LEU A 119 -12.80 4.82 3.19
C LEU A 119 -13.82 3.80 3.67
N VAL A 120 -13.55 2.52 3.40
CA VAL A 120 -14.21 1.37 4.01
C VAL A 120 -13.22 0.74 4.99
N PRO A 121 -13.43 0.85 6.31
CA PRO A 121 -12.49 0.37 7.31
C PRO A 121 -12.24 -1.15 7.24
N THR A 122 -13.25 -1.93 6.86
CA THR A 122 -13.16 -3.40 6.73
C THR A 122 -12.49 -3.80 5.42
N VAL A 123 -11.16 -3.58 5.32
CA VAL A 123 -10.39 -3.87 4.10
C VAL A 123 -10.39 -5.35 3.69
N PHE A 124 -10.63 -6.27 4.63
CA PHE A 124 -10.67 -7.71 4.40
C PHE A 124 -12.07 -8.25 4.08
N ASP A 125 -13.13 -7.50 4.38
CA ASP A 125 -14.52 -7.86 4.09
C ASP A 125 -15.21 -6.67 3.42
N PHE A 126 -15.02 -6.60 2.10
CA PHE A 126 -15.59 -5.55 1.26
C PHE A 126 -16.86 -6.06 0.58
N GLY A 127 -17.98 -5.40 0.84
CA GLY A 127 -19.26 -5.72 0.20
C GLY A 127 -20.43 -5.66 1.17
N ARG A 128 -21.47 -6.47 0.90
CA ARG A 128 -22.74 -6.42 1.63
C ARG A 128 -22.65 -6.76 3.12
N LYS A 129 -21.61 -7.49 3.53
CA LYS A 129 -21.37 -7.86 4.93
C LYS A 129 -20.38 -6.91 5.64
N GLY A 130 -19.70 -6.06 4.87
CA GLY A 130 -18.77 -5.07 5.39
C GLY A 130 -19.46 -3.82 5.92
N THR A 131 -18.67 -2.94 6.53
CA THR A 131 -19.15 -1.62 6.96
C THR A 131 -19.37 -0.73 5.73
N PRO A 132 -20.42 0.11 5.68
CA PRO A 132 -20.58 1.07 4.58
C PRO A 132 -19.42 2.06 4.54
N PRO A 133 -19.05 2.58 3.34
CA PRO A 133 -18.04 3.62 3.21
C PRO A 133 -18.48 4.91 3.90
N ASP A 134 -17.53 5.62 4.51
CA ASP A 134 -17.79 6.97 5.04
C ASP A 134 -18.16 7.97 3.92
N HIS A 135 -17.53 7.80 2.75
CA HIS A 135 -17.73 8.66 1.56
C HIS A 135 -17.96 7.80 0.31
N PRO A 136 -19.19 7.29 0.08
CA PRO A 136 -19.49 6.39 -1.04
C PRO A 136 -19.23 7.04 -2.40
N GLU A 137 -19.60 8.30 -2.59
CA GLU A 137 -19.45 9.01 -3.86
C GLU A 137 -17.97 9.21 -4.22
N LEU A 138 -17.14 9.51 -3.22
CA LEU A 138 -15.69 9.64 -3.42
C LEU A 138 -15.08 8.30 -3.82
N LEU A 139 -15.47 7.21 -3.16
CA LEU A 139 -14.97 5.88 -3.47
C LEU A 139 -15.36 5.45 -4.88
N ASP A 140 -16.61 5.71 -5.26
CA ASP A 140 -17.12 5.42 -6.60
C ASP A 140 -16.41 6.25 -7.66
N TRP A 141 -16.19 7.54 -7.40
CA TRP A 141 -15.43 8.39 -8.30
C TRP A 141 -13.99 7.90 -8.47
N LEU A 142 -13.27 7.57 -7.38
CA LEU A 142 -11.92 7.02 -7.46
C LEU A 142 -11.86 5.69 -8.21
N ALA A 143 -12.86 4.83 -8.02
CA ALA A 143 -12.96 3.54 -8.72
C ALA A 143 -13.21 3.74 -10.22
N SER A 144 -14.14 4.63 -10.60
CA SER A 144 -14.37 5.00 -12.00
C SER A 144 -13.12 5.63 -12.62
N GLU A 145 -12.43 6.50 -11.90
CA GLU A 145 -11.18 7.11 -12.38
C GLU A 145 -10.05 6.11 -12.59
N LEU A 146 -10.01 5.04 -11.78
CA LEU A 146 -9.08 3.94 -11.99
C LEU A 146 -9.42 3.17 -13.28
N VAL A 147 -10.70 2.90 -13.55
CA VAL A 147 -11.13 2.10 -14.72
C VAL A 147 -11.09 2.91 -16.02
N GLU A 148 -11.59 4.13 -16.02
CA GLU A 148 -11.80 4.94 -17.23
C GLU A 148 -10.62 5.87 -17.53
N GLY A 149 -10.02 6.44 -16.48
CA GLY A 149 -9.02 7.48 -16.61
C GLY A 149 -9.55 8.76 -17.27
N SER A 150 -10.69 9.29 -16.80
CA SER A 150 -11.39 10.40 -17.47
C SER A 150 -10.66 11.77 -17.36
N VAL A 151 -10.27 12.19 -16.15
CA VAL A 151 -9.46 13.40 -15.81
C VAL A 151 -8.22 13.55 -16.72
N PRO A 152 -7.95 14.74 -17.30
CA PRO A 152 -6.76 15.00 -18.11
C PRO A 152 -5.45 14.89 -17.32
N GLY A 153 -4.38 14.44 -17.98
CA GLY A 153 -3.03 14.39 -17.39
C GLY A 153 -2.14 13.29 -17.99
N PRO A 154 -0.87 13.20 -17.59
CA PRO A 154 -0.01 12.09 -17.98
C PRO A 154 -0.52 10.78 -17.37
N HIS A 155 -0.29 9.65 -18.05
CA HIS A 155 -0.80 8.33 -17.66
C HIS A 155 -2.34 8.19 -17.74
N ARG A 156 -2.99 8.89 -18.68
CA ARG A 156 -4.42 8.75 -19.01
C ARG A 156 -4.70 7.46 -19.79
N HIS A 157 -4.69 6.33 -19.08
CA HIS A 157 -5.13 5.03 -19.61
C HIS A 157 -5.92 4.30 -18.53
N ALA A 158 -6.80 3.40 -18.96
CA ALA A 158 -7.54 2.51 -18.10
C ALA A 158 -6.61 1.74 -17.15
N TRP A 159 -7.06 1.52 -15.91
CA TRP A 159 -6.34 0.81 -14.86
C TRP A 159 -4.98 1.42 -14.45
N SER A 160 -4.81 2.74 -14.57
CA SER A 160 -3.57 3.42 -14.18
C SER A 160 -3.49 3.73 -12.69
N MET A 161 -2.82 2.88 -11.91
CA MET A 161 -2.58 3.14 -10.48
C MET A 161 -1.73 4.41 -10.24
N LYS A 162 -0.74 4.68 -11.12
CA LYS A 162 0.14 5.86 -11.00
C LYS A 162 -0.65 7.17 -11.06
N ARG A 163 -1.67 7.21 -11.90
CA ARG A 163 -2.60 8.35 -11.99
C ARG A 163 -3.40 8.49 -10.69
N LEU A 164 -3.96 7.41 -10.15
CA LEU A 164 -4.75 7.49 -8.91
C LEU A 164 -3.89 7.95 -7.74
N HIS A 165 -2.64 7.47 -7.64
CA HIS A 165 -1.67 8.01 -6.69
C HIS A 165 -1.49 9.51 -6.84
N ARG A 166 -1.28 10.01 -8.07
CA ARG A 166 -1.14 11.46 -8.32
C ARG A 166 -2.38 12.23 -7.90
N LEU A 167 -3.59 11.74 -8.23
CA LEU A 167 -4.85 12.39 -7.85
C LEU A 167 -4.96 12.54 -6.32
N ILE A 168 -4.64 11.49 -5.58
CA ILE A 168 -4.69 11.52 -4.11
C ILE A 168 -3.65 12.50 -3.56
N VAL A 169 -2.36 12.37 -3.92
CA VAL A 169 -1.29 13.21 -3.36
C VAL A 169 -1.34 14.69 -3.79
N THR A 170 -2.11 15.00 -4.84
CA THR A 170 -2.32 16.39 -5.29
C THR A 170 -3.69 16.95 -4.88
N SER A 171 -4.50 16.19 -4.13
CA SER A 171 -5.79 16.63 -3.61
C SER A 171 -5.64 17.67 -2.50
N ALA A 172 -6.71 18.45 -2.26
CA ALA A 172 -6.77 19.35 -1.12
C ALA A 172 -6.71 18.57 0.20
N ALA A 173 -7.42 17.45 0.31
CA ALA A 173 -7.46 16.59 1.50
C ALA A 173 -6.06 16.10 1.91
N TYR A 174 -5.24 15.63 0.96
CA TYR A 174 -3.88 15.17 1.25
C TYR A 174 -2.94 16.29 1.74
N ARG A 175 -3.19 17.54 1.30
CA ARG A 175 -2.37 18.72 1.65
C ARG A 175 -2.83 19.43 2.92
N LEU A 176 -3.88 18.95 3.60
CA LEU A 176 -4.29 19.50 4.89
C LEU A 176 -3.19 19.29 5.94
N GLN A 177 -3.12 20.18 6.93
CA GLN A 177 -2.26 19.95 8.09
C GLN A 177 -2.84 18.85 8.99
N SER A 178 -1.98 18.17 9.74
CA SER A 178 -2.39 17.20 10.76
C SER A 178 -2.63 17.78 12.15
N SER A 179 -2.19 19.02 12.39
CA SER A 179 -2.32 19.68 13.69
C SER A 179 -3.78 19.98 14.05
N THR A 180 -4.13 19.67 15.30
CA THR A 180 -5.41 20.03 15.94
C THR A 180 -5.35 21.39 16.64
N ALA A 181 -4.15 22.00 16.74
CA ALA A 181 -3.97 23.28 17.41
C ALA A 181 -4.79 24.37 16.71
N GLY A 182 -5.60 25.10 17.49
CA GLY A 182 -6.44 26.18 16.97
C GLY A 182 -7.76 25.72 16.33
N ASN A 183 -8.09 24.42 16.32
CA ASN A 183 -9.37 23.92 15.79
C ASN A 183 -10.11 23.02 16.79
N ALA A 184 -10.43 23.58 17.95
CA ALA A 184 -11.16 22.86 19.01
C ALA A 184 -12.56 22.42 18.56
N GLU A 185 -13.18 23.15 17.64
CA GLU A 185 -14.50 22.82 17.12
C GLU A 185 -14.47 21.56 16.24
N GLY A 186 -13.47 21.41 15.37
CA GLY A 186 -13.27 20.20 14.56
C GLY A 186 -13.09 18.95 15.43
N VAL A 187 -12.28 19.06 16.49
CA VAL A 187 -12.09 17.97 17.47
C VAL A 187 -13.40 17.61 18.18
N ARG A 188 -14.23 18.61 18.49
CA ARG A 188 -15.52 18.38 19.16
C ARG A 188 -16.58 17.78 18.24
N LEU A 189 -16.63 18.21 16.98
CA LEU A 189 -17.66 17.79 16.00
C LEU A 189 -17.34 16.43 15.36
N ASP A 190 -16.07 16.18 15.06
CA ASP A 190 -15.62 14.95 14.38
C ASP A 190 -14.28 14.48 14.97
N PRO A 191 -14.29 13.93 16.20
CA PRO A 191 -13.08 13.47 16.89
C PRO A 191 -12.36 12.35 16.14
N ASP A 192 -13.10 11.52 15.41
CA ASP A 192 -12.59 10.38 14.64
C ASP A 192 -12.11 10.77 13.22
N ASN A 193 -12.19 12.06 12.87
CA ASN A 193 -11.82 12.59 11.56
C ASN A 193 -12.46 11.81 10.39
N ARG A 194 -13.76 11.48 10.52
CA ARG A 194 -14.53 10.78 9.48
C ARG A 194 -14.69 11.62 8.23
N THR A 195 -14.75 12.93 8.38
CA THR A 195 -14.94 13.92 7.30
C THR A 195 -13.63 14.40 6.67
N TRP A 196 -12.47 13.90 7.14
CA TRP A 196 -11.15 14.30 6.62
C TRP A 196 -10.86 15.81 6.73
N TRP A 197 -11.28 16.44 7.82
CA TRP A 197 -11.04 17.87 8.07
C TRP A 197 -9.58 18.18 8.43
N ARG A 198 -8.79 17.14 8.74
CA ARG A 198 -7.34 17.21 8.90
C ARG A 198 -6.67 15.99 8.30
N ARG A 199 -5.35 16.08 8.10
CA ARG A 199 -4.55 14.91 7.73
C ARG A 199 -4.28 14.04 8.96
N GLU A 200 -4.37 12.72 8.80
CA GLU A 200 -3.91 11.81 9.86
C GLU A 200 -2.39 11.65 9.81
N PRO A 201 -1.69 11.72 10.96
CA PRO A 201 -0.29 11.32 11.03
C PRO A 201 -0.12 9.84 10.68
N ILE A 202 0.82 9.53 9.79
CA ILE A 202 1.07 8.14 9.35
C ILE A 202 2.49 7.75 9.75
N ARG A 203 2.62 6.67 10.51
CA ARG A 203 3.93 6.08 10.82
C ARG A 203 4.52 5.45 9.57
N LEU A 204 5.80 5.71 9.31
CA LEU A 204 6.53 5.12 8.20
C LEU A 204 6.69 3.61 8.40
N GLU A 205 6.57 2.86 7.31
CA GLU A 205 6.85 1.42 7.26
C GLU A 205 8.35 1.16 7.45
N SER A 206 8.71 0.01 8.00
CA SER A 206 10.09 -0.34 8.33
C SER A 206 11.07 -0.20 7.16
N GLU A 207 10.67 -0.62 5.96
CA GLU A 207 11.49 -0.48 4.75
C GLU A 207 11.69 0.99 4.39
N ALA A 208 10.64 1.81 4.53
CA ALA A 208 10.73 3.25 4.28
C ALA A 208 11.64 3.95 5.30
N VAL A 209 11.59 3.56 6.58
CA VAL A 209 12.49 4.09 7.62
C VAL A 209 13.95 3.78 7.28
N ARG A 210 14.29 2.50 7.07
CA ARG A 210 15.67 2.09 6.77
C ARG A 210 16.16 2.70 5.45
N ASP A 211 15.37 2.59 4.38
CA ASP A 211 15.79 3.06 3.06
C ASP A 211 15.93 4.59 3.04
N SER A 212 15.14 5.34 3.82
CA SER A 212 15.29 6.80 3.94
C SER A 212 16.62 7.19 4.59
N ILE A 213 17.03 6.49 5.65
CA ILE A 213 18.33 6.72 6.31
C ILE A 213 19.48 6.53 5.31
N LEU A 214 19.45 5.43 4.55
CA LEU A 214 20.47 5.14 3.52
C LEU A 214 20.42 6.11 2.34
N ALA A 215 19.22 6.55 1.94
CA ALA A 215 19.04 7.52 0.87
C ALA A 215 19.62 8.88 1.25
N LEU A 216 19.34 9.37 2.46
CA LEU A 216 19.90 10.61 2.99
C LEU A 216 21.43 10.54 3.07
N ALA A 217 21.97 9.39 3.49
CA ALA A 217 23.40 9.12 3.53
C ALA A 217 24.04 8.96 2.13
N GLY A 218 23.24 8.83 1.07
CA GLY A 218 23.70 8.61 -0.30
C GLY A 218 24.30 7.24 -0.55
N THR A 219 23.99 6.24 0.28
CA THR A 219 24.52 4.87 0.19
C THR A 219 23.51 3.86 -0.35
N LEU A 220 22.22 4.23 -0.43
CA LEU A 220 21.15 3.35 -0.90
C LEU A 220 21.38 2.87 -2.34
N ASP A 221 21.41 1.56 -2.53
CA ASP A 221 21.34 0.94 -3.85
C ASP A 221 19.88 0.85 -4.32
N ALA A 222 19.53 1.73 -5.25
CA ALA A 222 18.18 1.89 -5.79
C ALA A 222 17.87 1.01 -7.04
N ARG A 223 18.75 0.07 -7.40
CA ARG A 223 18.52 -0.83 -8.55
C ARG A 223 17.20 -1.59 -8.43
N ILE A 224 16.47 -1.66 -9.53
CA ILE A 224 15.18 -2.35 -9.62
C ILE A 224 15.38 -3.76 -10.19
N GLY A 225 14.78 -4.75 -9.54
CA GLY A 225 14.86 -6.17 -9.94
C GLY A 225 16.12 -6.86 -9.38
N GLY A 226 16.42 -8.06 -9.89
CA GLY A 226 17.55 -8.89 -9.46
C GLY A 226 17.23 -9.83 -8.28
N ALA A 227 18.19 -10.69 -7.93
CA ALA A 227 18.04 -11.69 -6.86
C ALA A 227 17.80 -11.03 -5.49
N PRO A 228 17.04 -11.67 -4.59
CA PRO A 228 16.85 -11.18 -3.22
C PRO A 228 18.15 -11.26 -2.40
N VAL A 229 18.24 -10.49 -1.32
CA VAL A 229 19.38 -10.48 -0.38
C VAL A 229 19.16 -11.52 0.72
N PRO A 230 20.02 -12.55 0.84
CA PRO A 230 19.92 -13.57 1.89
C PRO A 230 20.08 -12.97 3.29
N ALA A 231 19.45 -13.58 4.30
CA ALA A 231 19.41 -13.06 5.68
C ALA A 231 20.79 -12.71 6.26
N ALA A 232 21.81 -13.53 6.01
CA ALA A 232 23.17 -13.31 6.51
C ALA A 232 23.85 -12.04 5.96
N GLU A 233 23.45 -11.58 4.76
CA GLU A 233 24.05 -10.41 4.08
C GLU A 233 23.29 -9.10 4.38
N GLN A 234 22.05 -9.20 4.88
CA GLN A 234 21.18 -8.04 5.10
C GLN A 234 21.74 -6.98 6.06
N PRO A 235 22.44 -7.31 7.17
CA PRO A 235 22.94 -6.30 8.11
C PRO A 235 23.92 -5.30 7.48
N ALA A 236 24.75 -5.75 6.51
CA ALA A 236 25.72 -4.91 5.81
C ALA A 236 25.22 -4.41 4.44
N SER A 237 24.06 -4.87 3.99
CA SER A 237 23.52 -4.52 2.68
C SER A 237 23.08 -3.06 2.65
N THR A 238 23.36 -2.37 1.55
CA THR A 238 22.79 -1.04 1.24
C THR A 238 21.63 -1.11 0.25
N ARG A 239 21.20 -2.31 -0.14
CA ARG A 239 20.08 -2.50 -1.04
C ARG A 239 18.76 -2.16 -0.36
N ARG A 240 17.78 -1.71 -1.16
CA ARG A 240 16.41 -1.47 -0.71
C ARG A 240 15.87 -2.69 0.03
N SER A 241 15.28 -2.47 1.21
CA SER A 241 14.73 -3.52 2.05
C SER A 241 13.64 -4.35 1.36
N LEU A 242 12.99 -3.80 0.34
CA LEU A 242 12.05 -4.53 -0.53
C LEU A 242 12.65 -5.82 -1.13
N TYR A 243 13.96 -5.86 -1.38
CA TYR A 243 14.65 -7.01 -1.96
C TYR A 243 15.21 -7.97 -0.92
N PHE A 244 14.94 -7.76 0.36
CA PHE A 244 15.39 -8.69 1.39
C PHE A 244 14.56 -9.97 1.34
N GLN A 245 15.23 -11.11 1.44
CA GLN A 245 14.54 -12.37 1.65
C GLN A 245 13.98 -12.40 3.07
N HIS A 246 12.71 -12.76 3.20
CA HIS A 246 12.04 -12.88 4.49
C HIS A 246 11.33 -14.23 4.56
N THR A 247 11.66 -15.01 5.58
CA THR A 247 10.94 -16.24 5.96
C THR A 247 10.39 -16.06 7.37
N ASP A 248 9.50 -16.96 7.81
CA ASP A 248 8.96 -16.91 9.17
C ASP A 248 10.06 -16.96 10.27
N PRO A 249 11.09 -17.83 10.18
CA PRO A 249 12.20 -17.83 11.14
C PRO A 249 13.26 -16.75 10.88
N ASP A 250 13.53 -16.39 9.61
CA ASP A 250 14.63 -15.51 9.25
C ASP A 250 14.10 -14.14 8.81
N ARG A 251 13.79 -13.30 9.81
CA ARG A 251 13.36 -11.91 9.62
C ARG A 251 14.46 -10.95 10.03
N ASN A 252 14.61 -9.85 9.30
CA ASN A 252 15.54 -8.80 9.67
C ASN A 252 15.13 -8.18 11.03
N PRO A 253 16.01 -8.15 12.04
CA PRO A 253 15.65 -7.63 13.37
C PRO A 253 15.25 -6.16 13.36
N PHE A 254 15.93 -5.32 12.57
CA PHE A 254 15.61 -3.90 12.45
C PHE A 254 14.22 -3.71 11.82
N LEU A 255 13.95 -4.41 10.71
CA LEU A 255 12.65 -4.30 10.05
C LEU A 255 11.51 -4.82 10.93
N THR A 256 11.75 -5.88 11.69
CA THR A 256 10.77 -6.46 12.61
C THR A 256 10.44 -5.52 13.76
N THR A 257 11.44 -4.81 14.29
CA THR A 257 11.24 -3.81 15.36
C THR A 257 10.33 -2.66 14.91
N PHE A 258 10.38 -2.31 13.62
CA PHE A 258 9.53 -1.30 12.99
C PHE A 258 8.27 -1.87 12.32
N ASP A 259 7.70 -2.93 12.91
CA ASP A 259 6.45 -3.55 12.46
C ASP A 259 6.48 -4.00 10.98
N GLY A 260 7.61 -4.57 10.53
CA GLY A 260 7.73 -5.12 9.19
C GLY A 260 6.69 -6.21 8.91
N ALA A 261 6.28 -6.35 7.65
CA ALA A 261 5.20 -7.28 7.28
C ALA A 261 5.42 -8.70 7.81
N GLY A 262 4.39 -9.30 8.41
CA GLY A 262 4.34 -10.72 8.65
C GLY A 262 4.25 -11.49 7.33
N VAL A 263 4.97 -12.61 7.21
CA VAL A 263 4.98 -13.45 6.00
C VAL A 263 3.61 -14.08 5.72
N LYS A 264 2.76 -14.18 6.75
CA LYS A 264 1.41 -14.75 6.70
C LYS A 264 0.30 -13.68 6.73
N GLU A 265 0.67 -12.40 6.79
CA GLU A 265 -0.26 -11.27 6.83
C GLU A 265 -0.40 -10.67 5.43
N CYS A 266 -1.60 -10.21 5.07
CA CYS A 266 -1.87 -9.80 3.68
C CYS A 266 -2.66 -8.50 3.49
N TYR A 267 -3.35 -7.98 4.50
CA TYR A 267 -4.29 -6.86 4.30
C TYR A 267 -3.85 -5.55 4.95
N GLU A 268 -3.37 -5.62 6.19
CA GLU A 268 -2.98 -4.45 6.98
C GLU A 268 -1.77 -4.81 7.85
N ARG A 269 -0.86 -3.85 7.99
CA ARG A 269 0.30 -3.98 8.89
C ARG A 269 -0.07 -3.35 10.23
N GLU A 270 0.29 -4.02 11.31
CA GLU A 270 0.22 -3.42 12.64
C GLU A 270 1.16 -2.21 12.71
N ARG A 271 0.79 -1.24 13.56
CA ARG A 271 1.60 -0.05 13.83
C ARG A 271 1.72 0.12 15.32
N SER A 272 2.94 0.05 15.80
CA SER A 272 3.26 0.13 17.22
C SER A 272 4.06 1.40 17.51
N ILE A 273 3.84 1.99 18.69
CA ILE A 273 4.67 3.07 19.22
C ILE A 273 5.29 2.55 20.51
N VAL A 274 6.45 1.91 20.36
CA VAL A 274 7.15 1.24 21.48
C VAL A 274 8.57 1.80 21.65
N PRO A 275 9.08 1.90 22.90
CA PRO A 275 10.43 2.42 23.16
C PRO A 275 11.55 1.68 22.42
N GLN A 276 11.35 0.39 22.13
CA GLN A 276 12.29 -0.46 21.41
C GLN A 276 12.60 0.08 20.00
N GLN A 277 11.64 0.74 19.33
CA GLN A 277 11.89 1.38 18.03
C GLN A 277 12.86 2.55 18.15
N ALA A 278 12.68 3.40 19.16
CA ALA A 278 13.58 4.52 19.42
C ALA A 278 14.99 4.00 19.80
N LEU A 279 15.06 2.97 20.64
CA LEU A 279 16.33 2.33 20.98
C LEU A 279 17.02 1.70 19.77
N ALA A 280 16.27 1.08 18.85
CA ALA A 280 16.83 0.51 17.63
C ALA A 280 17.41 1.58 16.70
N LEU A 281 16.75 2.74 16.52
CA LEU A 281 17.31 3.87 15.77
C LEU A 281 18.55 4.45 16.47
N ALA A 282 18.50 4.59 17.79
CA ALA A 282 19.58 5.19 18.55
C ALA A 282 20.86 4.34 18.54
N ASN A 283 20.75 3.01 18.53
CA ASN A 283 21.88 2.09 18.73
C ASN A 283 22.31 1.29 17.49
N ALA A 284 21.53 1.29 16.41
CA ALA A 284 21.90 0.52 15.22
C ALA A 284 23.14 1.12 14.54
N GLY A 285 24.17 0.30 14.32
CA GLY A 285 25.46 0.73 13.75
C GLY A 285 25.32 1.49 12.43
N PHE A 286 24.46 1.00 11.51
CA PHE A 286 24.25 1.66 10.23
C PHE A 286 23.63 3.06 10.35
N VAL A 287 22.90 3.36 11.44
CA VAL A 287 22.32 4.68 11.69
C VAL A 287 23.41 5.66 12.11
N HIS A 288 24.37 5.22 12.93
CA HIS A 288 25.55 6.02 13.28
C HIS A 288 26.40 6.31 12.03
N ASP A 289 26.68 5.28 11.21
CA ASP A 289 27.41 5.43 9.95
C ASP A 289 26.70 6.39 8.99
N ALA A 290 25.37 6.29 8.91
CA ALA A 290 24.55 7.19 8.10
C ALA A 290 24.57 8.63 8.63
N ALA A 291 24.48 8.84 9.95
CA ALA A 291 24.51 10.18 10.54
C ALA A 291 25.79 10.94 10.17
N ALA A 292 26.95 10.27 10.23
CA ALA A 292 28.23 10.85 9.83
C ALA A 292 28.23 11.24 8.33
N ARG A 293 27.75 10.36 7.46
CA ARG A 293 27.65 10.61 6.00
C ARG A 293 26.67 11.72 5.67
N ILE A 294 25.52 11.77 6.34
CA ILE A 294 24.52 12.83 6.17
C ILE A 294 25.11 14.17 6.58
N ALA A 295 25.74 14.25 7.76
CA ALA A 295 26.39 15.45 8.25
C ALA A 295 27.47 15.95 7.27
N ALA A 296 28.27 15.05 6.71
CA ALA A 296 29.25 15.38 5.66
C ALA A 296 28.61 15.98 4.42
N ARG A 297 27.48 15.41 3.97
CA ARG A 297 26.79 15.81 2.73
C ARG A 297 26.08 17.16 2.85
N ILE A 298 25.56 17.49 4.03
CA ILE A 298 24.84 18.76 4.26
C ILE A 298 25.77 19.89 4.71
N ALA A 299 26.97 19.58 5.16
CA ALA A 299 27.97 20.58 5.49
C ALA A 299 28.33 21.41 4.23
N PRO A 300 28.43 22.75 4.34
CA PRO A 300 28.85 23.57 3.21
C PRO A 300 30.30 23.28 2.82
N ALA A 301 30.61 23.43 1.53
CA ALA A 301 31.92 23.14 0.96
C ALA A 301 33.03 24.12 1.38
N THR A 302 32.69 25.29 1.96
CA THR A 302 33.67 26.32 2.31
C THR A 302 33.42 26.83 3.74
N PRO A 303 34.43 26.76 4.64
CA PRO A 303 34.38 27.42 5.94
C PRO A 303 34.42 28.96 5.82
N PRO A 304 33.89 29.72 6.78
CA PRO A 304 33.22 29.28 7.99
C PRO A 304 31.79 28.81 7.72
N VAL A 305 31.35 27.81 8.48
CA VAL A 305 29.98 27.29 8.39
C VAL A 305 29.10 28.11 9.33
N ASP A 306 28.13 28.83 8.77
CA ASP A 306 27.06 29.42 9.57
C ASP A 306 26.24 28.31 10.25
N GLU A 307 26.17 28.38 11.57
CA GLU A 307 25.52 27.40 12.43
C GLU A 307 24.02 27.38 12.22
N ALA A 308 23.38 28.55 12.15
CA ALA A 308 21.94 28.64 11.92
C ALA A 308 21.58 28.04 10.54
N ALA A 309 22.39 28.33 9.52
CA ALA A 309 22.24 27.73 8.20
C ALA A 309 22.50 26.22 8.19
N PHE A 310 23.37 25.69 9.05
CA PHE A 310 23.56 24.24 9.19
C PHE A 310 22.35 23.58 9.84
N ILE A 311 21.84 24.14 10.94
CA ILE A 311 20.67 23.63 11.65
C ILE A 311 19.45 23.62 10.72
N ASP A 312 19.16 24.73 10.02
CA ASP A 312 18.03 24.79 9.08
C ASP A 312 18.18 23.74 7.96
N ARG A 313 19.37 23.57 7.39
CA ARG A 313 19.63 22.51 6.41
C ARG A 313 19.43 21.11 6.98
N ALA A 314 19.91 20.84 8.20
CA ALA A 314 19.75 19.56 8.85
C ALA A 314 18.27 19.22 9.05
N PHE A 315 17.47 20.16 9.54
CA PHE A 315 16.02 19.99 9.70
C PHE A 315 15.32 19.76 8.36
N ARG A 316 15.65 20.55 7.32
CA ARG A 316 15.03 20.37 5.99
C ARG A 316 15.43 19.07 5.31
N THR A 317 16.68 18.63 5.49
CA THR A 317 17.16 17.38 4.89
C THR A 317 16.60 16.16 5.61
N VAL A 318 16.60 16.15 6.95
CA VAL A 318 16.20 14.97 7.74
C VAL A 318 14.70 14.93 8.01
N LEU A 319 14.08 16.07 8.36
CA LEU A 319 12.68 16.16 8.77
C LEU A 319 11.76 16.83 7.74
N ALA A 320 12.30 17.26 6.59
CA ALA A 320 11.54 17.91 5.51
C ALA A 320 10.77 19.19 5.93
N ARG A 321 11.19 19.85 7.02
CA ARG A 321 10.62 21.11 7.51
C ARG A 321 11.71 22.03 8.07
N PRO A 322 11.48 23.34 8.19
CA PRO A 322 12.40 24.21 8.94
C PRO A 322 12.37 23.91 10.44
N ALA A 323 13.44 24.29 11.13
CA ALA A 323 13.46 24.36 12.59
C ALA A 323 12.60 25.55 13.07
N SER A 324 11.85 25.37 14.15
CA SER A 324 11.24 26.48 14.88
C SER A 324 12.31 27.30 15.65
N ALA A 325 11.96 28.50 16.11
CA ALA A 325 12.89 29.33 16.88
C ALA A 325 13.39 28.60 18.15
N VAL A 326 12.47 27.96 18.88
CA VAL A 326 12.79 27.19 20.10
C VAL A 326 13.70 26.00 19.79
N GLU A 327 13.42 25.26 18.72
CA GLU A 327 14.27 24.13 18.30
C GLU A 327 15.66 24.61 17.86
N SER A 328 15.75 25.73 17.15
CA SER A 328 17.02 26.29 16.71
C SER A 328 17.88 26.74 17.90
N GLU A 329 17.28 27.43 18.87
CA GLU A 329 17.97 27.86 20.09
C GLU A 329 18.50 26.66 20.89
N ALA A 330 17.68 25.60 21.03
CA ALA A 330 18.08 24.36 21.69
C ALA A 330 19.23 23.66 20.96
N CYS A 331 19.21 23.65 19.62
CA CYS A 331 20.27 23.06 18.81
C CYS A 331 21.59 23.83 18.94
N VAL A 332 21.55 25.16 18.93
CA VAL A 332 22.74 26.02 19.16
C VAL A 332 23.37 25.71 20.52
N ALA A 333 22.55 25.67 21.57
CA ALA A 333 23.03 25.34 22.92
C ALA A 333 23.65 23.93 23.00
N ALA A 334 23.00 22.94 22.37
CA ALA A 334 23.50 21.55 22.33
C ALA A 334 24.83 21.43 21.56
N LEU A 335 24.95 22.09 20.40
CA LEU A 335 26.19 22.11 19.62
C LEU A 335 27.35 22.72 20.41
N ALA A 336 27.11 23.83 21.12
CA ALA A 336 28.13 24.44 21.99
C ALA A 336 28.56 23.50 23.11
N GLN A 337 27.60 22.80 23.74
CA GLN A 337 27.90 21.82 24.78
C GLN A 337 28.72 20.63 24.24
N TRP A 338 28.33 20.03 23.11
CA TRP A 338 29.04 18.89 22.54
C TRP A 338 30.48 19.24 22.13
N ARG A 339 30.71 20.43 21.57
CA ARG A 339 32.07 20.92 21.26
C ARG A 339 32.97 21.05 22.48
N SER A 340 32.39 21.34 23.65
CA SER A 340 33.15 21.42 24.90
C SER A 340 33.60 20.05 25.41
N LEU A 341 32.89 18.99 25.03
CA LEU A 341 33.20 17.61 25.39
C LEU A 341 34.14 16.95 24.37
N GLU A 342 33.88 17.17 23.08
CA GLU A 342 34.66 16.63 21.98
C GLU A 342 34.98 17.75 20.97
N PRO A 343 36.21 18.31 20.99
CA PRO A 343 36.58 19.40 20.10
C PRO A 343 36.65 18.94 18.64
N ALA A 344 36.44 19.89 17.72
CA ALA A 344 36.48 19.61 16.30
C ALA A 344 37.85 19.06 15.86
N PRO A 345 37.88 18.04 15.00
CA PRO A 345 39.12 17.43 14.55
C PRO A 345 39.92 18.40 13.64
N ALA A 346 41.24 18.37 13.78
CA ALA A 346 42.14 19.31 13.09
C ALA A 346 42.36 19.00 11.59
N ASP A 347 41.91 17.83 11.13
CA ASP A 347 42.15 17.28 9.79
C ASP A 347 41.05 17.64 8.77
N GLY A 348 40.09 18.48 9.14
CA GLY A 348 38.97 18.86 8.27
C GLY A 348 37.89 17.78 8.14
N ALA A 349 37.94 16.73 8.96
CA ALA A 349 36.84 15.78 9.09
C ALA A 349 35.56 16.48 9.62
N VAL A 350 34.42 15.83 9.42
CA VAL A 350 33.13 16.36 9.87
C VAL A 350 33.14 16.47 11.39
N GLU A 351 32.77 17.65 11.88
CA GLU A 351 32.68 17.95 13.31
C GLU A 351 31.73 16.96 14.05
N PRO A 352 32.18 16.27 15.12
CA PRO A 352 31.37 15.33 15.89
C PRO A 352 30.05 15.90 16.39
N ALA A 353 30.04 17.14 16.87
CA ALA A 353 28.82 17.84 17.32
C ALA A 353 27.72 17.87 16.23
N ARG A 354 28.11 18.01 14.95
CA ARG A 354 27.15 17.99 13.83
C ARG A 354 26.63 16.61 13.51
N ILE A 355 27.48 15.59 13.68
CA ILE A 355 27.08 14.19 13.57
C ILE A 355 26.03 13.87 14.65
N HIS A 356 26.27 14.31 15.88
CA HIS A 356 25.32 14.16 16.98
C HIS A 356 23.99 14.87 16.72
N LEU A 357 24.01 16.08 16.14
CA LEU A 357 22.77 16.76 15.74
C LEU A 357 21.97 15.93 14.73
N VAL A 358 22.62 15.45 13.66
CA VAL A 358 21.96 14.62 12.66
C VAL A 358 21.42 13.32 13.27
N TRP A 359 22.21 12.67 14.12
CA TRP A 359 21.78 11.47 14.84
C TRP A 359 20.57 11.73 15.74
N ALA A 360 20.53 12.86 16.44
CA ALA A 360 19.38 13.28 17.24
C ALA A 360 18.14 13.51 16.37
N LEU A 361 18.29 14.11 15.18
CA LEU A 361 17.19 14.33 14.24
C LEU A 361 16.66 13.02 13.64
N LEU A 362 17.52 12.03 13.36
CA LEU A 362 17.09 10.69 12.93
C LEU A 362 16.27 9.96 14.00
N ASN A 363 16.47 10.31 15.27
CA ASN A 363 15.70 9.79 16.41
C ASN A 363 14.48 10.67 16.75
N HIS A 364 14.25 11.76 16.01
CA HIS A 364 13.10 12.63 16.22
C HIS A 364 11.80 11.93 15.78
N THR A 365 10.70 12.18 16.49
CA THR A 365 9.40 11.51 16.18
C THR A 365 8.91 11.82 14.76
N ASP A 366 9.19 13.03 14.25
CA ASP A 366 8.82 13.43 12.89
C ASP A 366 9.61 12.67 11.81
N PHE A 367 10.78 12.12 12.11
CA PHE A 367 11.56 11.37 11.10
C PHE A 367 10.83 10.11 10.63
N VAL A 368 10.12 9.47 11.55
CA VAL A 368 9.37 8.22 11.33
C VAL A 368 7.87 8.46 11.15
N THR A 369 7.42 9.72 11.04
CA THR A 369 5.99 10.07 10.97
C THR A 369 5.72 11.10 9.87
N LEU A 370 4.89 10.73 8.89
CA LEU A 370 4.35 11.67 7.90
C LEU A 370 3.21 12.49 8.51
N ARG A 371 3.25 13.80 8.32
CA ARG A 371 2.30 14.76 8.90
C ARG A 371 1.59 15.63 7.87
#